data_AF-A0A2E4ELQ4-F1
#
_entry.id   AF-A0A2E4ELQ4-F1
#
_cell.length_a   1.000
_cell.length_b   1.000
_cell.length_c   1.000
_cell.angle_alpha   90.00
_cell.angle_beta   90.00
_cell.angle_gamma   90.00
#
_symmetry.space_group_name_H-M   'P 1'
#
loop_
_entity.id
_entity.type
_entity.pdbx_description
1 polymer ?
#
loop_
_entity_poly.entity_id
_entity_poly.type
_entity_poly.pdbx_seq_one_letter_code
_entity_poly.pdbx_strand_id
1 'polypeptide(L)'
;MGNFEENSFESLAKEIREVEADERSLVDFEKQATTFERLSADEKLKVICRIYKKIRPLLLILIKLPFVTPTIKQIIRVFGQTMDKICPA
;
A
#
# COMPACT_ATOMS: atom_id res chain seq x y z
N MET A 1 35.67 -27.69 -24.58
CA MET A 1 34.42 -26.99 -24.88
C MET A 1 33.32 -27.71 -24.12
N GLY A 2 32.62 -27.07 -23.17
CA GLY A 2 31.51 -27.73 -22.47
C GLY A 2 30.97 -27.15 -21.16
N ASN A 3 31.55 -26.12 -20.53
CA ASN A 3 31.15 -25.71 -19.16
C ASN A 3 30.56 -24.28 -19.05
N PHE A 4 30.13 -23.66 -20.16
CA PHE A 4 29.62 -22.27 -20.13
C PHE A 4 28.09 -22.17 -20.14
N GLU A 5 27.37 -23.24 -20.53
CA GLU A 5 25.90 -23.22 -20.63
C GLU A 5 25.19 -23.59 -19.31
N GLU A 6 25.82 -24.37 -18.42
CA GLU A 6 25.18 -24.88 -17.19
C GLU A 6 24.96 -23.78 -16.12
N ASN A 7 25.86 -22.79 -16.05
CA ASN A 7 25.78 -21.69 -15.06
C ASN A 7 24.72 -20.61 -15.42
N SER A 8 24.31 -20.52 -16.68
CA SER A 8 23.33 -19.53 -17.15
C SER A 8 21.89 -19.95 -16.82
N PHE A 9 21.60 -21.26 -16.90
CA PHE A 9 20.27 -21.80 -16.60
C PHE A 9 19.94 -21.78 -15.11
N GLU A 10 20.90 -22.01 -14.21
CA GLU A 10 20.66 -21.88 -12.76
C GLU A 10 20.40 -20.43 -12.35
N SER A 11 21.10 -19.46 -12.96
CA SER A 11 20.86 -18.04 -12.73
C SER A 11 19.46 -17.63 -13.20
N LEU A 12 19.05 -18.09 -14.39
CA LEU A 12 17.72 -17.83 -14.94
C LEU A 12 16.62 -18.51 -14.11
N ALA A 13 16.84 -19.74 -13.65
CA ALA A 13 15.90 -20.47 -12.79
C ALA A 13 15.76 -19.83 -11.39
N LYS A 14 16.78 -19.10 -10.93
CA LYS A 14 16.73 -18.33 -9.70
C LYS A 14 15.95 -17.03 -9.89
N GLU A 15 16.21 -16.30 -10.98
CA GLU A 15 15.45 -15.10 -11.35
C GLU A 15 13.96 -15.40 -11.58
N ILE A 16 13.62 -16.51 -12.26
CA ILE A 16 12.23 -16.94 -12.47
C ILE A 16 11.54 -17.25 -11.13
N ARG A 17 12.22 -17.89 -10.17
CA ARG A 17 11.66 -18.16 -8.83
C ARG A 17 11.44 -16.88 -8.02
N GLU A 18 12.29 -15.88 -8.18
CA GLU A 18 12.14 -14.57 -7.55
C GLU A 18 10.95 -13.80 -8.17
N VAL A 19 10.77 -13.87 -9.49
CA VAL A 19 9.61 -13.30 -10.19
C VAL A 19 8.29 -14.02 -9.83
N GLU A 20 8.28 -15.36 -9.74
CA GLU A 20 7.11 -16.15 -9.30
C GLU A 20 6.76 -15.95 -7.81
N ALA A 21 7.71 -15.48 -6.99
CA ALA A 21 7.46 -15.08 -5.61
C ALA A 21 6.76 -13.71 -5.55
N ASP A 22 7.13 -12.78 -6.45
CA ASP A 22 6.47 -11.49 -6.61
C ASP A 22 5.05 -11.62 -7.19
N GLU A 23 4.80 -12.59 -8.07
CA GLU A 23 3.45 -12.83 -8.63
C GLU A 23 2.48 -13.38 -7.56
N ARG A 24 2.96 -14.22 -6.64
CA ARG A 24 2.17 -14.67 -5.48
C ARG A 24 1.80 -13.51 -4.53
N SER A 25 2.67 -12.53 -4.39
CA SER A 25 2.41 -11.29 -3.62
C SER A 25 1.27 -10.45 -4.26
N LEU A 26 1.19 -10.43 -5.60
CA LEU A 26 0.12 -9.74 -6.33
C LEU A 26 -1.23 -10.47 -6.19
N VAL A 27 -1.24 -11.81 -6.27
CA VAL A 27 -2.46 -12.62 -6.06
C VAL A 27 -3.02 -12.43 -4.64
N ASP A 28 -2.16 -12.25 -3.63
CA ASP A 28 -2.58 -11.94 -2.27
C ASP A 28 -3.15 -10.51 -2.13
N PHE A 29 -2.65 -9.55 -2.92
CA PHE A 29 -3.22 -8.21 -2.99
C PHE A 29 -4.59 -8.18 -3.70
N GLU A 30 -4.74 -8.92 -4.80
CA GLU A 30 -6.02 -9.08 -5.51
C GLU A 30 -7.07 -9.82 -4.65
N LYS A 31 -6.67 -10.83 -3.87
CA LYS A 31 -7.55 -11.48 -2.89
C LYS A 31 -8.00 -10.52 -1.80
N GLN A 32 -7.13 -9.63 -1.32
CA GLN A 32 -7.49 -8.61 -0.34
C GLN A 32 -8.41 -7.54 -0.95
N ALA A 33 -8.17 -7.12 -2.20
CA ALA A 33 -9.01 -6.17 -2.91
C ALA A 33 -10.41 -6.73 -3.19
N THR A 34 -10.51 -7.97 -3.68
CA THR A 34 -11.80 -8.66 -3.89
C THR A 34 -12.55 -8.92 -2.60
N THR A 35 -11.85 -9.18 -1.50
CA THR A 35 -12.47 -9.29 -0.16
C THR A 35 -13.00 -7.94 0.30
N PHE A 36 -12.26 -6.85 0.09
CA PHE A 36 -12.72 -5.49 0.40
C PHE A 36 -13.94 -5.10 -0.43
N GLU A 37 -13.98 -5.42 -1.73
CA GLU A 37 -15.13 -5.12 -2.58
C GLU A 37 -16.41 -5.83 -2.12
N ARG A 38 -16.28 -7.04 -1.58
CA ARG A 38 -17.40 -7.84 -1.03
C ARG A 38 -17.88 -7.37 0.33
N LEU A 39 -17.15 -6.49 1.02
CA LEU A 39 -17.59 -5.91 2.28
C LEU A 39 -18.80 -4.99 2.09
N SER A 40 -19.68 -4.99 3.08
CA SER A 40 -20.74 -3.99 3.19
C SER A 40 -20.15 -2.57 3.31
N ALA A 41 -20.95 -1.55 3.01
CA ALA A 41 -20.50 -0.15 3.09
C ALA A 41 -19.97 0.20 4.50
N ASP A 42 -20.63 -0.31 5.55
CA ASP A 42 -20.22 -0.11 6.95
C ASP A 42 -18.90 -0.79 7.29
N GLU A 43 -18.64 -1.98 6.74
CA GLU A 43 -17.38 -2.70 6.95
C GLU A 43 -16.23 -2.06 6.19
N LYS A 44 -16.47 -1.60 4.95
CA LYS A 44 -15.51 -0.79 4.20
C LYS A 44 -15.14 0.47 4.99
N LEU A 45 -16.14 1.15 5.55
CA LEU A 45 -15.92 2.34 6.37
C LEU A 45 -15.07 2.02 7.60
N LYS A 46 -15.34 0.92 8.32
CA LYS A 46 -14.53 0.48 9.47
C LYS A 46 -13.07 0.23 9.09
N VAL A 47 -12.81 -0.41 7.95
CA VAL A 47 -11.45 -0.67 7.45
C VAL A 47 -10.75 0.64 7.09
N ILE A 48 -11.42 1.53 6.35
CA ILE A 48 -10.90 2.85 5.99
C ILE A 48 -10.58 3.66 7.26
N CYS A 49 -11.47 3.68 8.24
CA CYS A 49 -11.26 4.38 9.51
C CYS A 49 -10.08 3.79 10.29
N ARG A 50 -9.90 2.47 10.28
CA ARG A 50 -8.76 1.81 10.94
C ARG A 50 -7.43 2.19 10.27
N ILE A 51 -7.38 2.22 8.94
CA ILE A 51 -6.20 2.66 8.18
C ILE A 51 -5.94 4.13 8.48
N TYR A 52 -6.98 4.98 8.42
CA TYR A 52 -6.89 6.41 8.71
C TYR A 52 -6.26 6.67 10.08
N LYS A 53 -6.73 6.00 11.15
CA LYS A 53 -6.18 6.14 12.50
C LYS A 53 -4.67 5.84 12.56
N LYS A 54 -4.19 4.86 11.78
CA LYS A 54 -2.75 4.53 11.68
C LYS A 54 -1.95 5.58 10.91
N ILE A 55 -2.49 6.11 9.81
CA ILE A 55 -1.77 7.08 8.96
C ILE A 55 -1.87 8.53 9.45
N ARG A 56 -2.89 8.86 10.26
CA ARG A 56 -3.12 10.20 10.83
C ARG A 56 -1.86 10.84 11.45
N PRO A 57 -1.10 10.16 12.33
CA PRO A 57 0.14 10.74 12.86
C PRO A 57 1.19 11.02 11.78
N LEU A 58 1.30 10.18 10.75
CA LEU A 58 2.22 10.40 9.62
C LEU A 58 1.82 11.62 8.80
N LEU A 59 0.53 11.78 8.50
CA LEU A 59 -0.01 12.96 7.82
C LEU A 59 0.26 14.25 8.60
N LEU A 60 0.11 14.21 9.94
CA LEU A 60 0.40 15.34 10.82
C LEU A 60 1.89 15.68 10.92
N ILE A 61 2.78 14.69 10.78
CA ILE A 61 4.22 14.92 10.67
C ILE A 61 4.55 15.55 9.31
N LEU A 62 3.94 15.04 8.22
CA LEU A 62 4.21 15.51 6.86
C LEU A 62 3.93 17.01 6.71
N ILE A 63 2.85 17.53 7.32
CA ILE A 63 2.53 18.97 7.25
C ILE A 63 3.51 19.86 8.02
N LYS A 64 4.29 19.31 8.96
CA LYS A 64 5.32 20.05 9.71
C LYS A 64 6.61 20.20 8.91
N LEU A 65 6.79 19.43 7.83
CA LEU A 65 7.99 19.47 7.03
C LEU A 65 8.05 20.79 6.22
N PRO A 66 9.21 21.45 6.16
CA PRO A 66 9.36 22.76 5.53
C PRO A 66 9.28 22.71 4.00
N PHE A 67 9.62 21.57 3.39
CA PHE A 67 9.64 21.38 1.93
C PHE A 67 8.28 20.98 1.33
N VAL A 68 7.28 20.68 2.16
CA VAL A 68 5.94 20.36 1.68
C VAL A 68 5.24 21.65 1.24
N THR A 69 4.75 21.66 0.01
CA THR A 69 4.11 22.86 -0.56
C THR A 69 2.85 23.23 0.23
N PRO A 70 2.50 24.53 0.28
CA PRO A 70 1.27 25.00 0.96
C PRO A 70 0.01 24.27 0.49
N THR A 71 -0.07 23.97 -0.81
CA THR A 71 -1.17 23.21 -1.43
C THR A 71 -1.31 21.81 -0.83
N ILE A 72 -0.22 21.06 -0.71
CA ILE A 72 -0.24 19.71 -0.11
C ILE A 72 -0.63 19.79 1.37
N LYS A 73 -0.13 20.79 2.10
CA LYS A 73 -0.53 21.01 3.50
C LYS A 73 -2.03 21.26 3.64
N GLN A 74 -2.61 22.04 2.73
CA GLN A 74 -4.04 22.32 2.72
C GLN A 74 -4.86 21.07 2.39
N ILE A 75 -4.45 20.27 1.39
CA ILE A 75 -5.10 19.00 1.04
C ILE A 75 -5.11 18.06 2.24
N ILE A 76 -3.96 17.87 2.89
CA ILE A 76 -3.85 16.99 4.06
C ILE A 76 -4.72 17.47 5.22
N ARG A 77 -4.79 18.79 5.46
CA ARG A 77 -5.67 19.36 6.49
C ARG A 77 -7.15 19.11 6.17
N VAL A 78 -7.60 19.39 4.96
CA VAL A 78 -9.01 19.20 4.54
C VAL A 78 -9.40 17.73 4.60
N PHE A 79 -8.53 16.85 4.08
CA PHE A 79 -8.72 15.41 4.16
C PHE A 79 -8.77 14.93 5.61
N GLY A 80 -7.81 15.37 6.43
CA GLY A 80 -7.76 15.02 7.85
C GLY A 80 -9.03 15.44 8.60
N GLN A 81 -9.49 16.67 8.43
CA GLN A 81 -10.73 17.17 9.06
C GLN A 81 -11.98 16.42 8.60
N THR A 82 -12.05 16.08 7.31
CA THR A 82 -13.19 15.31 6.76
C THR A 82 -13.20 13.90 7.35
N MET A 83 -12.04 13.23 7.35
CA MET A 83 -11.91 11.89 7.91
C MET A 83 -12.13 11.84 9.41
N ASP A 84 -11.69 12.85 10.17
CA ASP A 84 -11.95 12.93 11.62
C ASP A 84 -13.46 13.02 11.94
N LYS A 85 -14.28 13.63 11.04
CA LYS A 85 -15.74 13.66 11.19
C LYS A 85 -16.41 12.33 10.86
N ILE A 86 -15.92 11.65 9.83
CA ILE A 86 -16.49 10.38 9.34
C ILE A 86 -16.06 9.20 10.23
N CYS A 87 -14.84 9.27 10.76
CA CYS A 87 -14.21 8.26 11.57
C CYS A 87 -13.97 8.79 12.99
N PRO A 88 -15.03 8.98 13.80
CA PRO A 88 -14.86 9.45 15.16
C PRO A 88 -13.86 8.55 15.92
N ALA A 89 -13.07 9.22 16.77
CA ALA A 89 -11.96 8.63 17.51
C ALA A 89 -12.38 7.42 18.35
#